data_AF-A0A972XEH6-F1
#
_entry.id   AF-A0A972XEH6-F1
#
_cell.length_a   1.000
_cell.length_b   1.000
_cell.length_c   1.000
_cell.angle_alpha   90.00
_cell.angle_beta   90.00
_cell.angle_gamma   90.00
#
_symmetry.space_group_name_H-M   'P 1'
#
loop_
_entity.id
_entity.type
_entity.pdbx_description
1 polymer ?
#
loop_
_entity_poly.entity_id
_entity_poly.type
_entity_poly.pdbx_seq_one_letter_code
_entity_poly.pdbx_strand_id
1 'polypeptide(L)'
;MSSAANSSPVTIGTSGMTLDDVIAVARDGCRVVLAEEAVAAMFVTRVQIEALAHAPEPVYGVSTGFGALAHRHIPAEMRTQLQRSLIRSHAAGMGAPIEREVVRALMLLRLKTLASGRTGVRPVVAETMAALLNMGITPVVREFGSLGCSGDLAPLSHCALVLMGEGEATGPDGVG
;
A
#
# COMPACT_ATOMS: atom_id res chain seq x y z
N MET A 1 -21.72 -11.73 -21.36
CA MET A 1 -20.45 -12.49 -21.29
C MET A 1 -19.37 -11.58 -21.86
N SER A 2 -18.71 -10.78 -21.01
CA SER A 2 -17.73 -9.78 -21.47
C SER A 2 -16.38 -10.45 -21.69
N SER A 3 -15.86 -10.26 -22.90
CA SER A 3 -14.55 -10.70 -23.34
C SER A 3 -13.46 -10.13 -22.42
N ALA A 4 -12.76 -10.99 -21.67
CA ALA A 4 -11.51 -10.60 -21.03
C ALA A 4 -10.54 -10.21 -22.17
N ALA A 5 -10.28 -8.92 -22.32
CA ALA A 5 -9.30 -8.46 -23.29
C ALA A 5 -7.95 -9.07 -22.94
N ASN A 6 -7.34 -9.76 -23.91
CA ASN A 6 -5.97 -10.27 -23.86
C ASN A 6 -4.96 -9.10 -23.87
N SER A 7 -4.98 -8.25 -22.84
CA SER A 7 -3.90 -7.29 -22.60
C SER A 7 -2.76 -8.01 -21.87
N SER A 8 -1.55 -7.83 -22.38
CA SER A 8 -0.34 -8.29 -21.68
C SER A 8 -0.32 -7.74 -20.26
N PRO A 9 0.11 -8.52 -19.26
CA PRO A 9 0.13 -8.07 -17.88
C PRO A 9 1.03 -6.84 -17.72
N VAL A 10 0.59 -5.90 -16.89
CA VAL A 10 1.41 -4.76 -16.46
C VAL A 10 2.44 -5.26 -15.46
N THR A 11 3.72 -5.15 -15.82
CA THR A 11 4.84 -5.56 -14.98
C THR A 11 5.40 -4.39 -14.19
N ILE A 12 5.41 -4.50 -12.86
CA ILE A 12 5.87 -3.48 -11.94
C ILE A 12 7.31 -3.80 -11.50
N GLY A 13 8.26 -3.12 -12.15
CA GLY A 13 9.69 -3.17 -11.81
C GLY A 13 10.11 -2.13 -10.76
N THR A 14 11.42 -1.94 -10.59
CA THR A 14 12.00 -0.93 -9.66
C THR A 14 11.90 0.50 -10.19
N SER A 15 11.82 0.68 -11.51
CA SER A 15 11.70 1.95 -12.22
C SER A 15 10.68 1.83 -13.35
N GLY A 16 10.22 2.96 -13.89
CA GLY A 16 9.24 2.98 -14.98
C GLY A 16 7.82 2.57 -14.58
N MET A 17 6.85 3.29 -15.12
CA MET A 17 5.42 2.97 -15.21
C MET A 17 4.80 4.10 -16.04
N THR A 18 3.94 3.77 -16.98
CA THR A 18 3.29 4.76 -17.85
C THR A 18 1.90 5.13 -17.32
N LEU A 19 1.33 6.22 -17.84
CA LEU A 19 -0.07 6.55 -17.57
C LEU A 19 -1.01 5.47 -18.13
N ASP A 20 -0.66 4.88 -19.27
CA ASP A 20 -1.45 3.82 -19.89
C ASP A 20 -1.49 2.56 -19.02
N ASP A 21 -0.38 2.22 -18.34
CA ASP A 21 -0.37 1.14 -17.35
C ASP A 21 -1.35 1.40 -16.20
N VAL A 22 -1.40 2.66 -15.73
CA VAL A 22 -2.32 3.07 -14.66
C VAL A 22 -3.76 2.93 -15.11
N ILE A 23 -4.09 3.40 -16.32
CA ILE A 23 -5.42 3.30 -16.90
C ILE A 23 -5.81 1.82 -17.07
N ALA A 24 -4.92 1.01 -17.66
CA ALA A 24 -5.15 -0.40 -17.93
C ALA A 24 -5.47 -1.19 -16.65
N VAL A 25 -4.80 -0.91 -15.54
CA VAL A 25 -5.08 -1.58 -14.26
C VAL A 25 -6.32 -0.98 -13.57
N ALA A 26 -6.41 0.35 -13.49
CA ALA A 26 -7.43 1.04 -12.72
C ALA A 26 -8.83 0.87 -13.32
N ARG A 27 -8.93 0.97 -14.65
CA ARG A 27 -10.19 0.93 -15.40
C ARG A 27 -10.46 -0.41 -16.07
N ASP A 28 -9.44 -0.98 -16.72
CA ASP A 28 -9.62 -2.16 -17.57
C ASP A 28 -9.33 -3.49 -16.82
N GLY A 29 -8.92 -3.42 -15.56
CA GLY A 29 -8.67 -4.61 -14.74
C GLY A 29 -7.47 -5.44 -15.20
N CYS A 30 -6.51 -4.83 -15.91
CA CYS A 30 -5.32 -5.52 -16.41
C CYS A 30 -4.54 -6.17 -15.26
N ARG A 31 -4.03 -7.39 -15.52
CA ARG A 31 -3.29 -8.18 -14.53
C ARG A 31 -1.97 -7.49 -14.18
N VAL A 32 -1.72 -7.36 -12.89
CA VAL A 32 -0.49 -6.80 -12.31
C VAL A 32 0.46 -7.93 -11.92
N VAL A 33 1.73 -7.80 -12.31
CA VAL A 33 2.81 -8.71 -11.95
C VAL A 33 3.97 -7.92 -11.36
N LEU A 34 4.53 -8.38 -10.25
CA LEU A 34 5.78 -7.84 -9.73
C LEU A 34 6.95 -8.44 -10.49
N ALA A 35 7.86 -7.58 -10.96
CA ALA A 35 9.09 -8.05 -11.59
C ALA A 35 10.01 -8.71 -10.54
N GLU A 36 10.78 -9.72 -10.93
CA GLU A 36 11.66 -10.45 -10.03
C GLU A 36 12.70 -9.53 -9.39
N GLU A 37 13.24 -8.58 -10.16
CA GLU A 37 14.19 -7.59 -9.68
C GLU A 37 13.58 -6.64 -8.64
N ALA A 38 12.28 -6.36 -8.70
CA ALA A 38 11.59 -5.54 -7.71
C ALA A 38 11.41 -6.28 -6.38
N VAL A 39 11.05 -7.57 -6.44
CA VAL A 39 10.95 -8.43 -5.26
C VAL A 39 12.32 -8.57 -4.59
N ALA A 40 13.37 -8.82 -5.37
CA ALA A 40 14.75 -8.89 -4.88
C ALA A 40 15.19 -7.57 -4.24
N ALA A 41 14.90 -6.41 -4.87
CA ALA A 41 15.24 -5.11 -4.31
C ALA A 41 14.53 -4.83 -2.97
N MET A 42 13.25 -5.19 -2.84
CA MET A 42 12.53 -5.09 -1.57
C MET A 42 13.15 -5.98 -0.49
N PHE A 43 13.55 -7.20 -0.84
CA PHE A 43 14.21 -8.12 0.10
C PHE A 43 15.54 -7.54 0.62
N VAL A 44 16.40 -7.04 -0.26
CA VAL A 44 17.70 -6.44 0.12
C VAL A 44 17.50 -5.28 1.10
N THR A 45 16.61 -4.35 0.76
CA THR A 45 16.36 -3.18 1.62
C THR A 45 15.69 -3.57 2.93
N ARG A 46 14.86 -4.61 2.93
CA ARG A 46 14.25 -5.14 4.15
C ARG A 46 15.30 -5.67 5.12
N VAL A 47 16.29 -6.43 4.64
CA VAL A 47 17.40 -6.93 5.47
C VAL A 47 18.17 -5.77 6.12
N GLN A 48 18.41 -4.69 5.37
CA GLN A 48 19.08 -3.50 5.91
C GLN A 48 18.25 -2.82 7.01
N ILE A 49 16.93 -2.70 6.83
CA ILE A 49 16.03 -2.12 7.82
C ILE A 49 15.95 -2.98 9.09
N GLU A 50 15.99 -4.31 8.96
CA GLU A 50 16.06 -5.20 10.11
C GLU A 50 17.37 -5.04 10.87
N ALA A 51 18.50 -4.89 10.19
CA ALA A 51 19.77 -4.58 10.84
C ALA A 51 19.72 -3.24 11.59
N LEU A 52 19.17 -2.18 10.97
CA LEU A 52 19.00 -0.86 11.59
C LEU A 52 18.04 -0.88 12.79
N ALA A 53 17.01 -1.73 12.77
CA ALA A 53 16.06 -1.86 13.86
C ALA A 53 16.67 -2.44 15.16
N HIS A 54 17.82 -3.12 15.04
CA HIS A 54 18.60 -3.70 16.13
C HIS A 54 19.90 -2.92 16.40
N ALA A 55 20.18 -1.86 15.65
CA ALA A 55 21.35 -1.03 15.85
C ALA A 55 21.24 -0.22 17.17
N PRO A 56 22.36 0.07 17.84
CA PRO A 56 22.37 0.90 19.05
C PRO A 56 22.00 2.37 18.78
N GLU A 57 22.11 2.83 17.54
CA GLU A 57 21.73 4.18 17.13
C GLU A 57 20.27 4.21 16.63
N PRO A 58 19.40 5.09 17.18
CA PRO A 58 17.99 5.15 16.81
C PRO A 58 17.76 5.76 15.41
N VAL A 59 16.87 5.16 14.63
CA VAL A 59 16.47 5.56 13.27
C VAL A 59 14.97 5.84 13.24
N TYR A 60 14.58 7.02 12.75
CA TYR A 60 13.19 7.48 12.72
C TYR A 60 12.27 6.53 11.94
N GLY A 61 11.13 6.16 12.52
CA GLY A 61 10.15 5.25 11.91
C GLY A 61 10.59 3.77 11.81
N VAL A 62 11.81 3.44 12.28
CA VAL A 62 12.36 2.08 12.32
C VAL A 62 12.55 1.61 13.77
N SER A 63 13.25 2.40 14.60
CA SER A 63 13.43 2.15 16.04
C SER A 63 12.86 3.26 16.94
N THR A 64 12.27 4.32 16.37
CA THR A 64 11.49 5.35 17.10
C THR A 64 10.05 5.46 16.59
N GLY A 65 9.17 6.13 17.35
CA GLY A 65 7.78 6.39 16.95
C GLY A 65 7.61 7.40 15.80
N PHE A 66 6.37 7.63 15.37
CA PHE A 66 6.03 8.59 14.31
C PHE A 66 5.41 9.88 14.89
N GLY A 67 5.61 11.03 14.22
CA GLY A 67 4.97 12.29 14.59
C GLY A 67 5.30 12.75 16.02
N ALA A 68 4.29 13.03 16.84
CA ALA A 68 4.47 13.42 18.25
C ALA A 68 5.20 12.37 19.11
N LEU A 69 5.34 11.13 18.62
CA LEU A 69 6.07 10.05 19.28
C LEU A 69 7.52 9.88 18.76
N ALA A 70 8.00 10.77 17.90
CA ALA A 70 9.34 10.71 17.29
C ALA A 70 10.49 10.59 18.29
N HIS A 71 10.32 11.13 19.50
CA HIS A 71 11.34 11.17 20.56
C HIS A 71 11.21 10.06 21.60
N ARG A 72 10.24 9.15 21.47
CA ARG A 72 9.99 8.10 22.46
C ARG A 72 10.52 6.76 21.96
N HIS A 73 11.40 6.12 22.73
CA HIS A 73 11.84 4.75 22.46
C HIS A 73 10.65 3.80 22.63
N ILE A 74 10.40 2.97 21.62
CA ILE A 74 9.26 2.04 21.61
C ILE A 74 9.79 0.61 21.72
N PRO A 75 9.47 -0.10 22.83
CA PRO A 75 9.86 -1.49 23.01
C PRO A 75 9.43 -2.34 21.82
N ALA A 76 10.26 -3.32 21.44
CA ALA A 76 10.07 -4.11 20.22
C ALA A 76 8.69 -4.83 20.21
N GLU A 77 8.27 -5.32 21.37
CA GLU A 77 6.99 -5.98 21.61
C GLU A 77 5.77 -5.06 21.36
N MET A 78 5.94 -3.75 21.53
CA MET A 78 4.88 -2.75 21.31
C MET A 78 4.84 -2.24 19.86
N ARG A 79 5.89 -2.46 19.05
CA ARG A 79 6.01 -1.90 17.69
C ARG A 79 4.88 -2.39 16.77
N THR A 80 4.53 -3.67 16.82
CA THR A 80 3.42 -4.23 16.02
C THR A 80 2.09 -3.61 16.41
N GLN A 81 1.82 -3.49 17.71
CA GLN A 81 0.58 -2.88 18.19
C GLN A 81 0.51 -1.40 17.79
N LEU A 82 1.61 -0.66 17.92
CA LEU A 82 1.69 0.74 17.48
C LEU A 82 1.38 0.89 16.00
N GLN A 83 1.99 0.07 15.12
CA GLN A 83 1.76 0.15 13.68
C GLN A 83 0.29 -0.08 13.33
N ARG A 84 -0.38 -1.05 13.99
CA ARG A 84 -1.83 -1.27 13.81
C ARG A 84 -2.65 -0.07 14.32
N SER A 85 -2.31 0.45 15.50
CA SER A 85 -2.98 1.62 16.07
C SER A 85 -2.85 2.86 15.18
N LEU A 86 -1.69 3.06 14.54
CA LEU A 86 -1.47 4.15 13.59
C LEU A 86 -2.37 4.00 12.36
N ILE A 87 -2.44 2.82 11.76
CA ILE A 87 -3.33 2.60 10.60
C ILE A 87 -4.79 2.90 10.99
N ARG A 88 -5.24 2.37 12.13
CA ARG A 88 -6.62 2.59 12.62
C ARG A 88 -6.91 4.05 12.92
N SER A 89 -5.98 4.78 13.56
CA SER A 89 -6.20 6.18 13.92
C SER A 89 -6.19 7.12 12.71
N HIS A 90 -5.55 6.72 11.61
CA HIS A 90 -5.45 7.53 10.39
C HIS A 90 -6.49 7.15 9.34
N ALA A 91 -7.19 6.02 9.47
CA ALA A 91 -8.33 5.64 8.64
C ALA A 91 -9.62 6.43 8.97
N ALA A 92 -9.48 7.74 9.21
CA ALA A 92 -10.58 8.65 9.45
C ALA A 92 -11.12 9.17 8.11
N GLY A 93 -11.99 8.39 7.45
CA GLY A 93 -12.66 8.78 6.21
C GLY A 93 -14.12 9.16 6.45
N MET A 94 -14.60 10.23 5.82
CA MET A 94 -15.98 10.73 5.89
C MET A 94 -16.49 11.11 4.50
N GLY A 95 -17.82 11.17 4.34
CA GLY A 95 -18.45 11.52 3.06
C GLY A 95 -18.70 10.29 2.18
N ALA A 96 -18.95 10.57 0.90
CA ALA A 96 -19.22 9.53 -0.11
C ALA A 96 -17.96 8.70 -0.39
N PRO A 97 -18.11 7.41 -0.71
CA PRO A 97 -17.02 6.63 -1.28
C PRO A 97 -16.52 7.26 -2.59
N ILE A 98 -15.20 7.38 -2.74
CA ILE A 98 -14.60 7.78 -4.01
C ILE A 98 -14.68 6.66 -5.04
N GLU A 99 -14.51 7.01 -6.31
CA GLU A 99 -14.66 6.08 -7.42
C GLU A 99 -13.63 4.95 -7.35
N ARG A 100 -14.08 3.73 -7.67
CA ARG A 100 -13.27 2.52 -7.63
C ARG A 100 -11.99 2.64 -8.45
N GLU A 101 -12.05 3.26 -9.63
CA GLU A 101 -10.87 3.48 -10.48
C GLU A 101 -9.82 4.37 -9.80
N VAL A 102 -10.25 5.37 -9.02
CA VAL A 102 -9.34 6.26 -8.29
C VAL A 102 -8.63 5.51 -7.18
N VAL A 103 -9.36 4.67 -6.42
CA VAL A 103 -8.75 3.82 -5.38
C VAL A 103 -7.78 2.81 -5.98
N ARG A 104 -8.15 2.18 -7.11
CA ARG A 104 -7.27 1.22 -7.80
C ARG A 104 -6.01 1.89 -8.33
N ALA A 105 -6.11 3.10 -8.87
CA ALA A 105 -4.96 3.90 -9.28
C ALA A 105 -4.07 4.24 -8.07
N LEU A 106 -4.66 4.67 -6.94
CA LEU A 106 -3.94 4.94 -5.70
C LEU A 106 -3.17 3.70 -5.22
N MET A 107 -3.81 2.53 -5.21
CA MET A 107 -3.18 1.26 -4.85
C MET A 107 -2.02 0.92 -5.78
N LEU A 108 -2.19 1.06 -7.10
CA LEU A 108 -1.13 0.78 -8.07
C LEU A 108 0.06 1.73 -7.90
N LEU A 109 -0.17 3.03 -7.75
CA LEU A 109 0.87 4.02 -7.52
C LEU A 109 1.62 3.74 -6.20
N ARG A 110 0.89 3.30 -5.17
CA ARG A 110 1.49 2.87 -3.92
C ARG A 110 2.33 1.61 -4.12
N LEU A 111 1.81 0.61 -4.82
CA LEU A 111 2.53 -0.62 -5.16
C LEU A 111 3.82 -0.31 -5.91
N LYS A 112 3.78 0.60 -6.89
CA LYS A 112 4.97 1.05 -7.62
C LYS A 112 6.01 1.70 -6.71
N THR A 113 5.56 2.51 -5.74
CA THR A 113 6.44 3.12 -4.74
C THR A 113 7.10 2.05 -3.87
N LEU A 114 6.35 1.04 -3.43
CA LEU A 114 6.87 -0.08 -2.66
C LEU A 114 7.91 -0.88 -3.46
N ALA A 115 7.59 -1.19 -4.72
CA ALA A 115 8.41 -1.95 -5.67
C ALA A 115 9.74 -1.25 -6.07
N SER A 116 9.88 0.05 -5.79
CA SER A 116 11.15 0.76 -5.99
C SER A 116 12.32 0.19 -5.16
N GLY A 117 12.02 -0.62 -4.14
CA GLY A 117 13.02 -1.19 -3.25
C GLY A 117 13.60 -0.17 -2.27
N ARG A 118 13.01 1.01 -2.10
CA ARG A 118 13.56 2.10 -1.25
C ARG A 118 12.80 2.36 0.04
N THR A 119 11.78 1.55 0.33
CA THR A 119 10.82 1.79 1.43
C THR A 119 11.06 0.93 2.66
N GLY A 120 11.83 -0.17 2.53
CA GLY A 120 12.02 -1.13 3.62
C GLY A 120 10.84 -2.07 3.88
N VAL A 121 9.83 -2.06 3.01
CA VAL A 121 8.64 -2.89 3.15
C VAL A 121 8.98 -4.38 2.99
N ARG A 122 8.21 -5.25 3.65
CA ARG A 122 8.27 -6.70 3.38
C ARG A 122 7.66 -6.99 1.99
N PRO A 123 8.27 -7.84 1.15
CA PRO A 123 7.74 -8.19 -0.17
C PRO A 123 6.26 -8.64 -0.15
N VAL A 124 5.88 -9.41 0.88
CA VAL A 124 4.49 -9.89 1.07
C VAL A 124 3.44 -8.78 1.06
N VAL A 125 3.78 -7.55 1.47
CA VAL A 125 2.83 -6.42 1.43
C VAL A 125 2.55 -5.98 -0.01
N ALA A 126 3.60 -5.89 -0.84
CA ALA A 126 3.46 -5.57 -2.25
C ALA A 126 2.75 -6.69 -3.01
N GLU A 127 3.10 -7.95 -2.71
CA GLU A 127 2.45 -9.14 -3.28
C GLU A 127 0.95 -9.17 -2.94
N THR A 128 0.59 -8.89 -1.69
CA THR A 128 -0.82 -8.85 -1.26
C THR A 128 -1.57 -7.71 -1.96
N MET A 129 -0.95 -6.53 -2.10
CA MET A 129 -1.57 -5.41 -2.82
C MET A 129 -1.80 -5.72 -4.31
N ALA A 130 -0.82 -6.37 -4.97
CA ALA A 130 -0.98 -6.85 -6.34
C ALA A 130 -2.08 -7.92 -6.45
N ALA A 131 -2.17 -8.83 -5.46
CA ALA A 131 -3.23 -9.84 -5.40
C ALA A 131 -4.62 -9.21 -5.27
N LEU A 132 -4.80 -8.20 -4.40
CA LEU A 132 -6.08 -7.48 -4.29
C LEU A 132 -6.46 -6.81 -5.62
N LEU A 133 -5.52 -6.12 -6.27
CA LEU A 133 -5.74 -5.50 -7.59
C LEU A 133 -6.21 -6.52 -8.64
N ASN A 134 -5.55 -7.69 -8.67
CA ASN A 134 -5.84 -8.80 -9.58
C ASN A 134 -7.16 -9.52 -9.28
N MET A 135 -7.53 -9.61 -8.00
CA MET A 135 -8.81 -10.16 -7.57
C MET A 135 -9.96 -9.16 -7.69
N GLY A 136 -9.70 -7.94 -8.14
CA GLY A 136 -10.70 -6.89 -8.27
C GLY A 136 -11.18 -6.31 -6.93
N ILE A 137 -10.59 -6.71 -5.80
CA ILE A 137 -10.97 -6.22 -4.46
C ILE A 137 -10.46 -4.79 -4.30
N THR A 138 -11.38 -3.86 -4.03
CA THR A 138 -11.07 -2.43 -3.93
C THR A 138 -11.53 -1.85 -2.59
N PRO A 139 -10.62 -1.32 -1.76
CA PRO A 139 -10.97 -0.67 -0.50
C PRO A 139 -12.01 0.45 -0.66
N VAL A 140 -12.90 0.57 0.30
CA VAL A 140 -13.81 1.73 0.38
C VAL A 140 -13.05 2.88 1.01
N VAL A 141 -12.71 3.88 0.18
CA VAL A 141 -12.09 5.14 0.61
C VAL A 141 -13.14 6.24 0.46
N ARG A 142 -13.19 7.20 1.40
CA ARG A 142 -14.17 8.30 1.38
C ARG A 142 -13.49 9.64 1.08
N GLU A 143 -14.25 10.56 0.48
CA GLU A 143 -13.76 11.85 -0.05
C GLU A 143 -13.06 12.75 0.98
N PHE A 144 -13.48 12.71 2.24
CA PHE A 144 -12.93 13.56 3.29
C PHE A 144 -12.12 12.73 4.30
N GLY A 145 -11.03 13.28 4.84
CA GLY A 145 -10.25 12.59 5.87
C GLY A 145 -8.77 12.97 5.95
N SER A 146 -8.22 13.55 4.87
CA SER A 146 -6.85 14.03 4.86
C SER A 146 -6.81 15.53 5.19
N LEU A 147 -6.17 15.90 6.30
CA LEU A 147 -5.74 17.28 6.53
C LEU A 147 -4.47 17.47 5.68
N GLY A 148 -4.57 18.28 4.62
CA GLY A 148 -3.66 18.36 3.46
C GLY A 148 -2.15 18.61 3.67
N CYS A 149 -1.58 18.41 4.86
CA CYS A 149 -0.14 18.42 5.10
C CYS A 149 0.54 17.05 4.83
N SER A 150 -0.22 15.96 4.61
CA SER A 150 0.33 14.62 4.35
C SER A 150 -0.37 13.84 3.22
N GLY A 151 -1.20 14.54 2.43
CA GLY A 151 -1.75 14.12 1.14
C GLY A 151 -2.69 12.91 1.18
N ASP A 152 -2.12 11.73 1.40
CA ASP A 152 -2.77 10.45 1.12
C ASP A 152 -2.80 9.51 2.33
N LEU A 153 -2.45 9.98 3.53
CA LEU A 153 -2.39 9.12 4.72
C LEU A 153 -3.73 8.46 5.03
N ALA A 154 -4.84 9.19 5.01
CA ALA A 154 -6.16 8.60 5.28
C ALA A 154 -6.59 7.60 4.19
N PRO A 155 -6.52 7.93 2.88
CA PRO A 155 -6.77 6.97 1.80
C PRO A 155 -5.90 5.70 1.86
N LEU A 156 -4.59 5.85 2.11
CA LEU A 156 -3.67 4.71 2.20
C LEU A 156 -3.88 3.90 3.48
N SER A 157 -4.37 4.50 4.56
CA SER A 157 -4.72 3.79 5.79
C SER A 157 -5.93 2.87 5.59
N HIS A 158 -6.94 3.33 4.84
CA HIS A 158 -8.06 2.46 4.42
C HIS A 158 -7.59 1.28 3.57
N CYS A 159 -6.68 1.51 2.62
CA CYS A 159 -6.06 0.43 1.85
C CYS A 159 -5.29 -0.56 2.75
N ALA A 160 -4.57 -0.04 3.74
CA ALA A 160 -3.82 -0.85 4.70
C ALA A 160 -4.73 -1.66 5.64
N LEU A 161 -5.90 -1.13 6.04
CA LEU A 161 -6.89 -1.89 6.80
C LEU A 161 -7.38 -3.12 6.03
N VAL A 162 -7.66 -2.98 4.74
CA VAL A 162 -8.07 -4.12 3.89
C VAL A 162 -6.95 -5.16 3.77
N LEU A 163 -5.70 -4.72 3.60
CA LEU A 163 -4.53 -5.61 3.60
C LEU A 163 -4.36 -6.39 4.92
N MET A 164 -4.84 -5.83 6.05
CA MET A 164 -4.84 -6.49 7.36
C MET A 164 -6.09 -7.33 7.63
N GLY A 165 -7.09 -7.32 6.73
CA GLY A 165 -8.38 -7.99 6.92
C GLY A 165 -9.32 -7.26 7.88
N GLU A 166 -9.12 -5.96 8.11
CA GLU A 166 -9.91 -5.13 9.04
C GLU A 166 -10.74 -4.03 8.33
N GLY A 167 -10.56 -3.84 7.02
CA GLY A 167 -11.16 -2.74 6.26
C GLY A 167 -12.38 -3.14 5.44
N GLU A 168 -13.20 -2.15 5.11
CA GLU A 168 -14.32 -2.28 4.16
C GLU A 168 -13.78 -2.28 2.71
N ALA A 169 -14.29 -3.18 1.86
CA ALA A 169 -13.90 -3.30 0.47
C ALA A 169 -15.08 -3.74 -0.41
N THR A 170 -14.98 -3.41 -1.70
CA THR A 170 -15.92 -3.86 -2.74
C THR A 170 -15.28 -4.98 -3.57
N GLY A 171 -16.08 -5.98 -3.92
CA GLY A 171 -15.69 -7.07 -4.83
C GLY A 171 -15.62 -6.67 -6.29
N PRO A 172 -15.30 -7.62 -7.20
CA PRO A 172 -15.24 -7.41 -8.64
C PRO A 172 -16.51 -6.80 -9.24
N ASP A 173 -17.67 -7.14 -8.67
CA ASP A 173 -19.01 -6.72 -9.04
C ASP A 173 -19.47 -5.43 -8.34
N GLY A 174 -18.64 -4.85 -7.47
CA GLY A 174 -18.98 -3.66 -6.70
C GLY A 174 -19.84 -3.94 -5.47
N VAL A 175 -20.07 -5.21 -5.12
CA VAL A 175 -20.81 -5.61 -3.93
C VAL A 175 -19.80 -5.97 -2.82
N GLY A 176 -20.08 -5.52 -1.59
CA GLY A 176 -19.27 -5.78 -0.40
C GLY A 176 -19.82 -6.93 0.43
#